data_AF-A0A3D2RGI1-F1
#
_entry.id   AF-A0A3D2RGI1-F1
#
_cell.length_a   1.000
_cell.length_b   1.000
_cell.length_c   1.000
_cell.angle_alpha   90.00
_cell.angle_beta   90.00
_cell.angle_gamma   90.00
#
_symmetry.space_group_name_H-M   'P 1'
#
loop_
_entity.id
_entity.type
_entity.pdbx_description
1 polymer ?
#
loop_
_entity_poly.entity_id
_entity_poly.type
_entity_poly.pdbx_seq_one_letter_code
_entity_poly.pdbx_strand_id
1 'polypeptide(L)'
;MKLNIRTDISADIQSPTLLAGWPGMGSVGVGAINYIRRHAEAVAFADIDMTEFFCHEEVVVENGIAKLPDMPAHVFYHLQGTDILVFESEAQVPGQGGISLMNCVLDLAEDLEVQTIYTAAAYAIPMRPGDDVQVLGISNRETLRDHISNHGVEVLDQGHISGLNGLLLGFAGTRSISASCLMATMPHHVVQMPNPKASRGIVNVLASLLDLHIDLAEMDEAVEEMGKVLEEIEEKIRSAFSSMEGEGVEPPEELGDVDEEAAPQKVMEKIERMFLQVSHSTSSQQSKAMAAQLKQELDKWNLYGVYEDRFLNLFRDQ
;
A
#
# COMPACT_ATOMS: atom_id res chain seq x y z
N MET A 1 -25.00 -0.56 7.07
CA MET A 1 -24.09 0.61 7.00
C MET A 1 -24.91 1.87 7.15
N LYS A 2 -24.47 2.82 7.97
CA LYS A 2 -25.22 4.05 8.24
C LYS A 2 -24.28 5.25 8.29
N LEU A 3 -24.57 6.27 7.49
CA LEU A 3 -23.90 7.57 7.58
C LEU A 3 -24.52 8.38 8.73
N ASN A 4 -23.68 8.89 9.63
CA ASN A 4 -24.07 9.74 10.74
C ASN A 4 -23.47 11.14 10.54
N ILE A 5 -24.29 12.12 10.13
CA ILE A 5 -23.88 13.52 10.03
C ILE A 5 -24.03 14.17 11.42
N ARG A 6 -22.91 14.66 11.97
CA ARG A 6 -22.84 15.34 13.27
C ARG A 6 -22.99 16.85 13.12
N THR A 7 -22.50 17.40 12.03
CA THR A 7 -22.56 18.84 11.71
C THR A 7 -22.80 19.00 10.22
N ASP A 8 -23.78 19.81 9.85
CA ASP A 8 -24.04 20.18 8.47
C ASP A 8 -23.09 21.30 8.06
N ILE A 9 -22.28 21.03 7.05
CA ILE A 9 -21.25 21.94 6.51
C ILE A 9 -21.62 22.48 5.12
N SER A 10 -22.80 22.15 4.60
CA SER A 10 -23.20 22.47 3.22
C SER A 10 -23.19 23.97 2.91
N ALA A 11 -23.37 24.82 3.92
CA ALA A 11 -23.30 26.28 3.79
C ALA A 11 -21.86 26.83 3.81
N ASP A 12 -20.88 26.03 4.26
CA ASP A 12 -19.49 26.44 4.47
C ASP A 12 -18.56 26.01 3.33
N ILE A 13 -19.09 25.29 2.33
CA ILE A 13 -18.33 24.74 1.21
C ILE A 13 -18.98 25.10 -0.13
N GLN A 14 -18.16 25.23 -1.16
CA GLN A 14 -18.57 25.41 -2.54
C GLN A 14 -17.73 24.54 -3.46
N SER A 15 -18.33 23.51 -4.07
CA SER A 15 -17.66 22.62 -5.03
C SER A 15 -16.36 21.97 -4.48
N PRO A 16 -16.45 21.23 -3.36
CA PRO A 16 -15.29 20.78 -2.61
C PRO A 16 -14.40 19.75 -3.31
N THR A 17 -13.18 19.63 -2.80
CA THR A 17 -12.25 18.53 -3.07
C THR A 17 -12.22 17.56 -1.90
N LEU A 18 -12.30 16.25 -2.17
CA LEU A 18 -12.22 15.21 -1.15
C LEU A 18 -10.86 14.49 -1.21
N LEU A 19 -10.13 14.49 -0.10
CA LEU A 19 -9.00 13.60 0.13
C LEU A 19 -9.49 12.32 0.81
N ALA A 20 -9.28 11.14 0.22
CA ALA A 20 -9.77 9.88 0.80
C ALA A 20 -8.65 8.84 0.97
N GLY A 21 -8.50 8.31 2.19
CA GLY A 21 -7.39 7.45 2.58
C GLY A 21 -7.80 6.19 3.34
N TRP A 22 -7.24 5.06 2.91
CA TRP A 22 -7.35 3.75 3.57
C TRP A 22 -5.98 3.16 3.88
N PRO A 23 -5.89 2.24 4.86
CA PRO A 23 -4.65 1.54 5.16
C PRO A 23 -4.14 0.77 3.94
N GLY A 24 -2.82 0.68 3.81
CA GLY A 24 -2.13 0.05 2.70
C GLY A 24 -0.64 -0.11 2.99
N MET A 25 0.13 -0.46 1.96
CA MET A 25 1.58 -0.69 2.11
C MET A 25 2.28 0.54 2.70
N GLY A 26 3.13 0.29 3.69
CA GLY A 26 3.88 1.27 4.46
C GLY A 26 3.07 2.40 5.08
N SER A 27 1.75 2.23 5.21
CA SER A 27 0.81 3.29 5.62
C SER A 27 0.95 4.58 4.81
N VAL A 28 1.42 4.50 3.56
CA VAL A 28 1.79 5.68 2.76
C VAL A 28 0.60 6.60 2.50
N GLY A 29 -0.47 6.02 1.95
CA GLY A 29 -1.65 6.80 1.55
C GLY A 29 -2.39 7.41 2.73
N VAL A 30 -2.82 6.56 3.67
CA VAL A 30 -3.51 7.02 4.89
C VAL A 30 -2.60 7.90 5.75
N GLY A 31 -1.29 7.64 5.80
CA GLY A 31 -0.33 8.45 6.54
C GLY A 31 -0.23 9.87 6.00
N ALA A 32 -0.17 10.04 4.67
CA ALA A 32 -0.18 11.35 4.05
C ALA A 32 -1.48 12.12 4.33
N ILE A 33 -2.63 11.46 4.17
CA ILE A 33 -3.95 12.10 4.37
C ILE A 33 -4.17 12.45 5.84
N ASN A 34 -3.82 11.54 6.76
CA ASN A 34 -3.86 11.79 8.19
C ASN A 34 -2.97 12.98 8.58
N TYR A 35 -1.77 13.07 7.99
CA TYR A 35 -0.84 14.17 8.26
C TYR A 35 -1.44 15.52 7.86
N ILE A 36 -1.99 15.63 6.65
CA ILE A 36 -2.69 16.83 6.16
C ILE A 36 -3.86 17.19 7.09
N ARG A 37 -4.69 16.20 7.43
CA ARG A 37 -5.85 16.38 8.31
C ARG A 37 -5.46 16.94 9.68
N ARG A 38 -4.39 16.42 10.29
CA ARG A 38 -3.89 16.87 11.60
C ARG A 38 -3.32 18.29 11.54
N HIS A 39 -2.47 18.57 10.55
CA HIS A 39 -1.78 19.86 10.44
C HIS A 39 -2.71 21.00 10.02
N ALA A 40 -3.78 20.69 9.28
CA ALA A 40 -4.82 21.65 8.92
C ALA A 40 -5.96 21.72 9.95
N GLU A 41 -5.81 21.08 11.12
CA GLU A 41 -6.77 21.08 12.23
C GLU A 41 -8.21 20.75 11.79
N ALA A 42 -8.35 19.79 10.86
CA ALA A 42 -9.63 19.47 10.28
C ALA A 42 -10.64 18.94 11.32
N VAL A 43 -11.88 19.41 11.23
CA VAL A 43 -12.93 19.12 12.21
C VAL A 43 -13.84 18.00 11.68
N ALA A 44 -14.04 16.96 12.49
CA ALA A 44 -14.93 15.86 12.13
C ALA A 44 -16.39 16.32 12.02
N PHE A 45 -17.06 16.03 10.91
CA PHE A 45 -18.46 16.41 10.69
C PHE A 45 -19.39 15.21 10.41
N ALA A 46 -18.86 14.06 10.00
CA ALA A 46 -19.64 12.84 9.81
C ALA A 46 -18.81 11.57 10.03
N ASP A 47 -19.49 10.44 10.26
CA ASP A 47 -18.87 9.11 10.33
C ASP A 47 -19.74 8.05 9.65
N ILE A 48 -19.13 6.93 9.25
CA ILE A 48 -19.82 5.77 8.68
C ILE A 48 -19.77 4.62 9.68
N ASP A 49 -20.94 4.19 10.13
CA ASP A 49 -21.08 2.96 10.92
C ASP A 49 -20.98 1.74 10.00
N MET A 50 -19.87 1.02 10.16
CA MET A 50 -19.55 -0.22 9.46
C MET A 50 -19.71 -1.46 10.35
N THR A 51 -20.33 -1.35 11.54
CA THR A 51 -20.39 -2.44 12.53
C THR A 51 -20.89 -3.78 11.94
N GLU A 52 -21.83 -3.75 11.00
CA GLU A 52 -22.38 -4.94 10.33
C GLU A 52 -21.37 -5.70 9.44
N PHE A 53 -20.24 -5.07 9.10
CA PHE A 53 -19.21 -5.61 8.20
C PHE A 53 -17.94 -6.06 8.93
N PHE A 54 -17.89 -5.94 10.25
CA PHE A 54 -16.75 -6.31 11.07
C PHE A 54 -17.15 -7.32 12.13
N CYS A 55 -16.25 -8.27 12.37
CA CYS A 55 -16.34 -9.23 13.46
C CYS A 55 -15.05 -9.12 14.26
N HIS A 56 -15.16 -8.99 15.59
CA HIS A 56 -13.98 -9.02 16.45
C HIS A 56 -13.32 -10.40 16.39
N GLU A 57 -12.05 -10.43 16.00
CA GLU A 57 -11.26 -11.67 15.95
C GLU A 57 -10.49 -11.92 17.26
N GLU A 58 -10.39 -10.90 18.11
CA GLU A 58 -9.61 -10.93 19.35
C GLU A 58 -10.29 -10.16 20.48
N VAL A 59 -9.77 -10.38 21.69
CA VAL A 59 -10.05 -9.57 22.88
C VAL A 59 -8.78 -8.87 23.31
N VAL A 60 -8.90 -7.62 23.75
CA VAL A 60 -7.81 -6.88 24.40
C VAL A 60 -7.88 -7.15 25.89
N VAL A 61 -6.73 -7.46 26.50
CA VAL A 61 -6.64 -7.70 27.95
C VAL A 61 -5.93 -6.51 28.60
N GLU A 62 -6.67 -5.78 29.44
CA GLU A 62 -6.14 -4.64 30.21
C GLU A 62 -6.29 -4.92 31.70
N ASN A 63 -5.16 -4.89 32.43
CA ASN A 63 -5.13 -5.21 33.86
C ASN A 63 -5.76 -6.57 34.20
N GLY A 64 -5.63 -7.56 33.30
CA GLY A 64 -6.23 -8.90 33.43
C GLY A 64 -7.72 -8.97 33.11
N ILE A 65 -8.33 -7.89 32.61
CA ILE A 65 -9.74 -7.83 32.21
C ILE A 65 -9.83 -7.86 30.69
N ALA A 66 -10.56 -8.84 30.15
CA ALA A 66 -10.84 -8.94 28.73
C ALA A 66 -11.95 -7.95 28.32
N LYS A 67 -11.71 -7.21 27.23
CA LYS A 67 -12.69 -6.37 26.54
C LYS A 67 -12.54 -6.52 25.04
N LEU A 68 -13.58 -6.18 24.28
CA LEU A 68 -13.45 -6.06 22.83
C LEU A 68 -12.66 -4.79 22.48
N PRO A 69 -11.81 -4.80 21.44
CA PRO A 69 -11.20 -3.58 20.94
C PRO A 69 -12.28 -2.66 20.33
N ASP A 70 -11.94 -1.38 20.23
CA ASP A 70 -12.78 -0.42 19.53
C ASP A 70 -12.90 -0.78 18.04
N MET A 71 -14.04 -0.43 17.45
CA MET A 71 -14.27 -0.66 16.02
C MET A 71 -13.46 0.33 15.19
N PRO A 72 -12.96 -0.08 14.01
CA PRO A 72 -12.26 0.84 13.12
C PRO A 72 -13.11 2.07 12.79
N ALA A 73 -12.50 3.24 12.88
CA ALA A 73 -13.17 4.49 12.55
C ALA A 73 -13.20 4.75 11.03
N HIS A 74 -14.29 5.37 10.57
CA HIS A 74 -14.49 5.81 9.19
C HIS A 74 -15.11 7.21 9.23
N VAL A 75 -14.28 8.25 9.12
CA VAL A 75 -14.66 9.60 9.54
C VAL A 75 -14.41 10.60 8.43
N PHE A 76 -15.35 11.53 8.28
CA PHE A 76 -15.21 12.71 7.43
C PHE A 76 -14.86 13.94 8.27
N TYR A 77 -13.94 14.73 7.73
CA TYR A 77 -13.46 15.97 8.32
C TYR A 77 -13.55 17.09 7.30
N HIS A 78 -13.72 18.31 7.80
CA HIS A 78 -13.71 19.54 7.02
C HIS A 78 -12.57 20.43 7.50
N LEU A 79 -11.73 20.88 6.57
CA LEU A 79 -10.74 21.92 6.81
C LEU A 79 -11.47 23.27 6.80
N GLN A 80 -11.78 23.80 7.99
CA GLN A 80 -12.60 25.01 8.13
C GLN A 80 -12.00 26.19 7.36
N GLY A 81 -12.86 26.94 6.65
CA GLY A 81 -12.43 28.06 5.80
C GLY A 81 -11.86 27.66 4.43
N THR A 82 -11.94 26.38 4.08
CA THR A 82 -11.56 25.85 2.76
C THR A 82 -12.66 24.95 2.20
N ASP A 83 -12.59 24.66 0.91
CA ASP A 83 -13.44 23.69 0.23
C ASP A 83 -12.82 22.27 0.24
N ILE A 84 -12.06 21.92 1.28
CA ILE A 84 -11.36 20.63 1.38
C ILE A 84 -11.99 19.75 2.45
N LEU A 85 -12.39 18.57 2.01
CA LEU A 85 -12.91 17.49 2.84
C LEU A 85 -11.86 16.38 2.93
N VAL A 86 -11.85 15.67 4.05
CA VAL A 86 -11.01 14.49 4.25
C VAL A 86 -11.88 13.33 4.68
N PHE A 87 -11.74 12.18 4.05
CA PHE A 87 -12.23 10.90 4.52
C PHE A 87 -11.05 10.02 4.93
N GLU A 88 -11.07 9.56 6.18
CA GLU A 88 -10.06 8.65 6.72
C GLU A 88 -10.74 7.37 7.22
N SER A 89 -10.21 6.23 6.80
CA SER A 89 -10.64 4.90 7.24
C SER A 89 -9.50 4.20 7.97
N GLU A 90 -9.79 3.55 9.10
CA GLU A 90 -8.82 2.75 9.84
C GLU A 90 -8.77 1.28 9.37
N ALA A 91 -9.61 0.90 8.40
CA ALA A 91 -9.66 -0.46 7.89
C ALA A 91 -9.78 -0.54 6.36
N GLN A 92 -9.13 -1.57 5.79
CA GLN A 92 -9.23 -1.96 4.38
C GLN A 92 -10.18 -3.16 4.27
N VAL A 93 -11.44 -2.91 3.92
CA VAL A 93 -12.48 -3.95 3.89
C VAL A 93 -12.60 -4.54 2.48
N PRO A 94 -12.40 -5.85 2.27
CA PRO A 94 -12.55 -6.47 0.96
C PRO A 94 -14.02 -6.73 0.59
N GLY A 95 -14.25 -7.04 -0.69
CA GLY A 95 -15.53 -7.55 -1.18
C GLY A 95 -16.70 -6.58 -0.96
N GLN A 96 -17.86 -7.11 -0.56
CA GLN A 96 -19.09 -6.34 -0.46
C GLN A 96 -19.01 -5.22 0.58
N GLY A 97 -18.27 -5.40 1.68
CA GLY A 97 -18.09 -4.35 2.69
C GLY A 97 -17.33 -3.15 2.13
N GLY A 98 -16.25 -3.40 1.39
CA GLY A 98 -15.50 -2.35 0.69
C GLY A 98 -16.31 -1.61 -0.36
N ILE A 99 -17.10 -2.35 -1.16
CA ILE A 99 -18.01 -1.75 -2.16
C ILE A 99 -19.05 -0.86 -1.48
N SER A 100 -19.66 -1.34 -0.39
CA SER A 100 -20.63 -0.55 0.39
C SER A 100 -19.97 0.72 0.92
N LEU A 101 -18.78 0.62 1.52
CA LEU A 101 -18.05 1.77 2.06
C LEU A 101 -17.76 2.81 0.97
N MET A 102 -17.21 2.39 -0.18
CA MET A 102 -16.94 3.31 -1.30
C MET A 102 -18.21 3.97 -1.82
N ASN A 103 -19.31 3.22 -1.94
CA ASN A 103 -20.58 3.80 -2.34
C ASN A 103 -21.06 4.85 -1.33
N CYS A 104 -20.98 4.59 -0.03
CA CYS A 104 -21.34 5.58 0.99
C CYS A 104 -20.52 6.87 0.88
N VAL A 105 -19.21 6.73 0.64
CA VAL A 105 -18.30 7.86 0.47
C VAL A 105 -18.68 8.67 -0.76
N LEU A 106 -18.98 8.00 -1.87
CA LEU A 106 -19.37 8.66 -3.10
C LEU A 106 -20.79 9.25 -3.03
N ASP A 107 -21.73 8.61 -2.32
CA ASP A 107 -23.08 9.15 -2.09
C ASP A 107 -22.99 10.51 -1.38
N LEU A 108 -22.19 10.58 -0.30
CA LEU A 108 -21.96 11.85 0.39
C LEU A 108 -21.19 12.86 -0.48
N ALA A 109 -20.23 12.39 -1.29
CA ALA A 109 -19.50 13.26 -2.21
C ALA A 109 -20.44 13.90 -3.25
N GLU A 110 -21.42 13.17 -3.75
CA GLU A 110 -22.46 13.70 -4.66
C GLU A 110 -23.38 14.70 -3.94
N ASP A 111 -23.83 14.37 -2.73
CA ASP A 111 -24.69 15.25 -1.91
C ASP A 111 -24.01 16.58 -1.56
N LEU A 112 -22.68 16.58 -1.40
CA LEU A 112 -21.87 17.78 -1.14
C LEU A 112 -21.27 18.41 -2.41
N GLU A 113 -21.68 17.95 -3.60
CA GLU A 113 -21.24 18.45 -4.90
C GLU A 113 -19.70 18.46 -5.10
N VAL A 114 -19.01 17.45 -4.55
CA VAL A 114 -17.57 17.27 -4.70
C VAL A 114 -17.17 17.20 -6.17
N GLN A 115 -16.23 18.04 -6.57
CA GLN A 115 -15.76 18.10 -7.97
C GLN A 115 -14.61 17.13 -8.24
N THR A 116 -13.72 16.99 -7.25
CA THR A 116 -12.49 16.23 -7.39
C THR A 116 -12.24 15.38 -6.15
N ILE A 117 -11.83 14.13 -6.37
CA ILE A 117 -11.37 13.22 -5.31
C ILE A 117 -9.90 12.89 -5.54
N TYR A 118 -9.08 13.02 -4.50
CA TYR A 118 -7.72 12.49 -4.48
C TYR A 118 -7.62 11.35 -3.48
N THR A 119 -7.12 10.21 -3.93
CA THR A 119 -6.68 9.12 -3.06
C THR A 119 -5.17 9.01 -3.09
N ALA A 120 -4.62 8.32 -2.09
CA ALA A 120 -3.19 8.10 -1.99
C ALA A 120 -2.87 6.62 -1.72
N ALA A 121 -1.77 6.14 -2.29
CA ALA A 121 -1.27 4.78 -2.11
C ALA A 121 0.26 4.71 -2.22
N ALA A 122 0.80 3.51 -2.08
CA ALA A 122 2.20 3.21 -2.33
C ALA A 122 2.36 2.47 -3.66
N TYR A 123 3.51 2.67 -4.30
CA TYR A 123 3.97 1.92 -5.46
C TYR A 123 5.29 1.20 -5.13
N ALA A 124 5.17 -0.07 -4.76
CA ALA A 124 6.31 -0.87 -4.33
C ALA A 124 7.18 -1.29 -5.53
N ILE A 125 8.44 -0.88 -5.54
CA ILE A 125 9.40 -1.16 -6.63
C ILE A 125 10.75 -1.66 -6.07
N PRO A 126 11.60 -2.29 -6.90
CA PRO A 126 13.01 -2.48 -6.60
C PRO A 126 13.71 -1.12 -6.47
N MET A 127 13.89 -0.65 -5.23
CA MET A 127 14.65 0.56 -4.89
C MET A 127 15.27 0.40 -3.50
N ARG A 128 16.31 1.18 -3.22
CA ARG A 128 16.92 1.27 -1.88
C ARG A 128 16.15 2.28 -1.02
N PRO A 129 16.13 2.14 0.31
CA PRO A 129 15.51 3.14 1.20
C PRO A 129 16.05 4.57 1.02
N GLY A 130 17.33 4.69 0.65
CA GLY A 130 18.00 5.96 0.40
C GLY A 130 17.56 6.66 -0.90
N ASP A 131 17.02 5.93 -1.88
CA ASP A 131 16.68 6.47 -3.20
C ASP A 131 15.53 7.48 -3.13
N ASP A 132 15.49 8.42 -4.07
CA ASP A 132 14.46 9.46 -4.11
C ASP A 132 13.07 8.86 -4.37
N VAL A 133 12.07 9.45 -3.71
CA VAL A 133 10.66 9.07 -3.90
C VAL A 133 10.11 9.81 -5.10
N GLN A 134 9.50 9.07 -6.02
CA GLN A 134 8.71 9.60 -7.12
C GLN A 134 7.24 9.43 -6.79
N VAL A 135 6.41 10.39 -7.24
CA VAL A 135 4.95 10.28 -7.13
C VAL A 135 4.36 10.05 -8.51
N LEU A 136 3.73 8.90 -8.68
CA LEU A 136 2.96 8.56 -9.87
C LEU A 136 1.49 8.94 -9.68
N GLY A 137 0.79 9.20 -10.79
CA GLY A 137 -0.60 9.61 -10.80
C GLY A 137 -1.41 8.89 -11.84
N ILE A 138 -2.64 8.51 -11.47
CA ILE A 138 -3.64 7.94 -12.38
C ILE A 138 -4.93 8.69 -12.16
N SER A 139 -5.55 9.16 -13.25
CA SER A 139 -6.80 9.92 -13.21
C SER A 139 -7.87 9.26 -14.06
N ASN A 140 -9.14 9.41 -13.65
CA ASN A 140 -10.28 8.94 -14.44
C ASN A 140 -10.75 9.97 -15.50
N ARG A 141 -10.05 11.12 -15.62
CA ARG A 141 -10.29 12.16 -16.61
C ARG A 141 -8.98 12.73 -17.13
N GLU A 142 -8.91 12.96 -18.45
CA GLU A 142 -7.74 13.55 -19.12
C GLU A 142 -7.37 14.92 -18.55
N THR A 143 -8.36 15.79 -18.31
CA THR A 143 -8.13 17.13 -17.75
C THR A 143 -7.48 17.08 -16.37
N LEU A 144 -7.85 16.10 -15.55
CA LEU A 144 -7.28 15.93 -14.21
C LEU A 144 -5.89 15.29 -14.29
N ARG A 145 -5.67 14.33 -15.19
CA ARG A 145 -4.35 13.75 -15.49
C ARG A 145 -3.35 14.85 -15.87
N ASP A 146 -3.74 15.72 -16.79
CA ASP A 146 -2.87 16.81 -17.27
C ASP A 146 -2.63 17.84 -16.15
N HIS A 147 -3.62 18.10 -15.30
CA HIS A 147 -3.49 18.98 -14.16
C HIS A 147 -2.48 18.46 -13.12
N ILE A 148 -2.58 17.18 -12.72
CA ILE A 148 -1.63 16.60 -11.75
C ILE A 148 -0.21 16.52 -12.30
N SER A 149 -0.05 16.29 -13.61
CA SER A 149 1.27 16.23 -14.24
C SER A 149 2.05 17.55 -14.14
N ASN A 150 1.34 18.68 -14.18
CA ASN A 150 1.95 20.00 -13.98
C ASN A 150 2.48 20.24 -12.55
N HIS A 151 2.19 19.34 -11.60
CA HIS A 151 2.59 19.41 -10.20
C HIS A 151 3.65 18.36 -9.83
N GLY A 152 4.46 17.93 -10.81
CA GLY A 152 5.56 16.99 -10.59
C GLY A 152 5.12 15.54 -10.41
N VAL A 153 3.88 15.22 -10.82
CA VAL A 153 3.35 13.84 -10.80
C VAL A 153 3.62 13.16 -12.14
N GLU A 154 4.27 12.01 -12.09
CA GLU A 154 4.48 11.17 -13.28
C GLU A 154 3.22 10.38 -13.61
N VAL A 155 2.73 10.46 -14.86
CA VAL A 155 1.53 9.72 -15.24
C VAL A 155 1.89 8.25 -15.45
N LEU A 156 1.23 7.35 -14.72
CA LEU A 156 1.36 5.91 -14.98
C LEU A 156 0.50 5.55 -16.20
N ASP A 157 1.16 5.17 -17.30
CA ASP A 157 0.50 4.85 -18.58
C ASP A 157 -0.30 3.53 -18.52
N GLN A 158 0.31 2.48 -17.94
CA GLN A 158 -0.29 1.16 -17.85
C GLN A 158 -0.01 0.54 -16.48
N GLY A 159 -0.99 -0.18 -15.94
CA GLY A 159 -0.85 -0.89 -14.68
C GLY A 159 -2.16 -1.30 -14.06
N HIS A 160 -2.07 -1.86 -12.86
CA HIS A 160 -3.22 -2.25 -12.05
C HIS A 160 -3.07 -1.65 -10.65
N ILE A 161 -4.15 -1.05 -10.15
CA ILE A 161 -4.22 -0.52 -8.79
C ILE A 161 -5.27 -1.33 -8.03
N SER A 162 -4.88 -1.87 -6.89
CA SER A 162 -5.74 -2.64 -6.00
C SER A 162 -6.06 -1.87 -4.71
N GLY A 163 -6.95 -2.42 -3.89
CA GLY A 163 -7.36 -1.80 -2.63
C GLY A 163 -8.32 -0.62 -2.82
N LEU A 164 -8.90 -0.13 -1.72
CA LEU A 164 -9.95 0.90 -1.79
C LEU A 164 -9.43 2.24 -2.31
N ASN A 165 -8.16 2.59 -2.02
CA ASN A 165 -7.51 3.79 -2.57
C ASN A 165 -7.55 3.80 -4.12
N GLY A 166 -7.26 2.66 -4.77
CA GLY A 166 -7.31 2.54 -6.23
C GLY A 166 -8.71 2.32 -6.79
N LEU A 167 -9.54 1.52 -6.10
CA LEU A 167 -10.88 1.21 -6.56
C LEU A 167 -11.81 2.43 -6.53
N LEU A 168 -11.67 3.33 -5.55
CA LEU A 168 -12.49 4.53 -5.46
C LEU A 168 -12.37 5.39 -6.73
N LEU A 169 -11.18 5.49 -7.33
CA LEU A 169 -10.95 6.16 -8.62
C LEU A 169 -11.87 5.63 -9.72
N GLY A 170 -11.94 4.30 -9.83
CA GLY A 170 -12.77 3.61 -10.81
C GLY A 170 -14.27 3.80 -10.54
N PHE A 171 -14.68 3.68 -9.28
CA PHE A 171 -16.08 3.89 -8.87
C PHE A 171 -16.51 5.36 -9.03
N ALA A 172 -15.67 6.34 -8.72
CA ALA A 172 -15.92 7.74 -8.98
C ALA A 172 -16.14 8.00 -10.48
N GLY A 173 -15.39 7.29 -11.34
CA GLY A 173 -15.55 7.35 -12.79
C GLY A 173 -16.94 6.89 -13.27
N THR A 174 -17.56 5.91 -12.61
CA THR A 174 -18.94 5.48 -12.96
C THR A 174 -20.01 6.48 -12.52
N ARG A 175 -19.66 7.41 -11.61
CA ARG A 175 -20.51 8.48 -11.08
C ARG A 175 -20.19 9.86 -11.65
N SER A 176 -19.36 9.93 -12.69
CA SER A 176 -18.93 11.19 -13.30
C SER A 176 -18.21 12.15 -12.33
N ILE A 177 -17.63 11.67 -11.23
CA ILE A 177 -16.81 12.49 -10.33
C ILE A 177 -15.35 12.40 -10.79
N SER A 178 -14.68 13.55 -10.92
CA SER A 178 -13.26 13.57 -11.28
C SER A 178 -12.44 12.99 -10.12
N ALA A 179 -11.56 12.05 -10.39
CA ALA A 179 -10.73 11.46 -9.34
C ALA A 179 -9.31 11.16 -9.84
N SER A 180 -8.34 11.21 -8.92
CA SER A 180 -6.98 10.72 -9.13
C SER A 180 -6.46 9.93 -7.95
N CYS A 181 -5.71 8.86 -8.21
CA CYS A 181 -4.90 8.16 -7.22
C CYS A 181 -3.44 8.59 -7.38
N LEU A 182 -2.84 9.09 -6.29
CA LEU A 182 -1.42 9.43 -6.22
C LEU A 182 -0.66 8.29 -5.52
N MET A 183 0.43 7.81 -6.10
CA MET A 183 1.19 6.68 -5.59
C MET A 183 2.66 7.04 -5.43
N ALA A 184 3.17 7.03 -4.20
CA ALA A 184 4.59 7.27 -3.96
C ALA A 184 5.39 5.97 -4.07
N THR A 185 6.54 6.01 -4.72
CA THR A 185 7.46 4.87 -4.79
C THR A 185 7.96 4.48 -3.40
N MET A 186 8.11 3.19 -3.16
CA MET A 186 8.74 2.67 -1.94
C MET A 186 9.48 1.34 -2.20
N PRO A 187 10.47 0.97 -1.37
CA PRO A 187 11.14 -0.32 -1.50
C PRO A 187 10.16 -1.48 -1.29
N HIS A 188 10.11 -2.41 -2.24
CA HIS A 188 9.17 -3.53 -2.19
C HIS A 188 9.41 -4.49 -1.02
N HIS A 189 10.64 -4.58 -0.51
CA HIS A 189 10.99 -5.47 0.59
C HIS A 189 10.55 -4.93 1.97
N VAL A 190 10.10 -3.67 2.06
CA VAL A 190 9.65 -3.03 3.31
C VAL A 190 8.17 -2.66 3.33
N VAL A 191 7.34 -3.27 2.47
CA VAL A 191 5.92 -2.92 2.31
C VAL A 191 5.08 -3.02 3.58
N GLN A 192 5.54 -3.76 4.59
CA GLN A 192 4.86 -3.89 5.89
C GLN A 192 5.37 -2.90 6.96
N MET A 193 6.44 -2.14 6.68
CA MET A 193 7.00 -1.15 7.59
C MET A 193 6.55 0.25 7.20
N PRO A 194 6.27 1.15 8.17
CA PRO A 194 5.88 2.52 7.85
C PRO A 194 6.91 3.21 6.94
N ASN A 195 6.45 3.92 5.92
CA ASN A 195 7.31 4.65 5.00
C ASN A 195 6.97 6.15 4.99
N PRO A 196 7.44 6.92 5.99
CA PRO A 196 7.17 8.35 6.08
C PRO A 196 7.77 9.14 4.90
N LYS A 197 8.83 8.63 4.26
CA LYS A 197 9.47 9.27 3.09
C LYS A 197 8.52 9.27 1.90
N ALA A 198 7.85 8.15 1.66
CA ALA A 198 6.83 8.01 0.63
C ALA A 198 5.58 8.85 0.97
N SER A 199 5.10 8.80 2.22
CA SER A 199 3.97 9.65 2.67
C SER A 199 4.27 11.13 2.44
N ARG A 200 5.48 11.58 2.76
CA ARG A 200 5.93 12.96 2.60
C ARG A 200 5.92 13.39 1.13
N GLY A 201 6.30 12.50 0.21
CA GLY A 201 6.18 12.73 -1.23
C GLY A 201 4.75 13.05 -1.65
N ILE A 202 3.78 12.25 -1.17
CA ILE A 202 2.35 12.52 -1.40
C ILE A 202 1.90 13.85 -0.78
N VAL A 203 2.30 14.14 0.46
CA VAL A 203 1.93 15.39 1.14
C VAL A 203 2.42 16.61 0.35
N ASN A 204 3.66 16.60 -0.15
CA ASN A 204 4.19 17.67 -0.98
C ASN A 204 3.35 17.92 -2.24
N VAL A 205 2.97 16.84 -2.94
CA VAL A 205 2.15 16.94 -4.15
C VAL A 205 0.75 17.47 -3.82
N LEU A 206 0.09 16.93 -2.79
CA LEU A 206 -1.25 17.38 -2.39
C LEU A 206 -1.23 18.82 -1.89
N ALA A 207 -0.20 19.21 -1.14
CA ALA A 207 -0.03 20.58 -0.68
C ALA A 207 0.12 21.55 -1.86
N SER A 208 0.90 21.17 -2.87
CA SER A 208 1.05 21.98 -4.08
C SER A 208 -0.23 22.04 -4.93
N LEU A 209 -0.97 20.92 -5.05
CA LEU A 209 -2.23 20.87 -5.82
C LEU A 209 -3.34 21.70 -5.19
N LEU A 210 -3.37 21.78 -3.87
CA LEU A 210 -4.44 22.40 -3.09
C LEU A 210 -4.05 23.73 -2.46
N ASP A 211 -2.87 24.27 -2.81
CA ASP A 211 -2.31 25.50 -2.25
C ASP A 211 -2.29 25.52 -0.70
N LEU A 212 -1.99 24.36 -0.10
CA LEU A 212 -1.93 24.19 1.35
C LEU A 212 -0.52 24.50 1.86
N HIS A 213 -0.46 25.25 2.96
CA HIS A 213 0.77 25.51 3.68
C HIS A 213 0.88 24.53 4.85
N ILE A 214 1.70 23.50 4.68
CA ILE A 214 1.85 22.40 5.64
C ILE A 214 3.30 22.36 6.14
N ASP A 215 3.49 22.41 7.46
CA ASP A 215 4.78 22.17 8.08
C ASP A 215 5.15 20.69 7.96
N LEU A 216 6.37 20.40 7.51
CA LEU A 216 6.86 19.03 7.25
C LEU A 216 7.90 18.57 8.27
N ALA A 217 8.22 19.39 9.28
CA ALA A 217 9.27 19.08 10.25
C ALA A 217 9.05 17.72 10.95
N GLU A 218 7.81 17.42 11.38
CA GLU A 218 7.47 16.12 12.00
C GLU A 218 7.70 14.94 11.02
N MET A 219 7.40 15.11 9.72
CA MET A 219 7.69 14.08 8.72
C MET A 219 9.18 13.93 8.47
N ASP A 220 9.93 15.04 8.40
CA ASP A 220 11.37 15.03 8.17
C ASP A 220 12.08 14.25 9.30
N GLU A 221 11.69 14.49 10.56
CA GLU A 221 12.18 13.73 11.71
C GLU A 221 11.85 12.23 11.58
N ALA A 222 10.59 11.88 11.26
CA ALA A 222 10.17 10.49 11.07
C ALA A 222 10.91 9.80 9.90
N VAL A 223 11.25 10.55 8.84
CA VAL A 223 12.06 10.05 7.72
C VAL A 223 13.47 9.70 8.18
N GLU A 224 14.12 10.57 8.94
CA GLU A 224 15.46 10.31 9.47
C GLU A 224 15.48 9.13 10.44
N GLU A 225 14.49 9.02 11.33
CA GLU A 225 14.38 7.91 12.28
C GLU A 225 14.16 6.57 11.56
N MET A 226 13.23 6.52 10.61
CA MET A 226 12.97 5.30 9.85
C MET A 226 14.17 4.93 8.97
N GLY A 227 14.88 5.92 8.41
CA GLY A 227 16.12 5.69 7.67
C GLY A 227 17.16 4.92 8.48
N LYS A 228 17.41 5.35 9.72
CA LYS A 228 18.35 4.66 10.65
C LYS A 228 17.91 3.23 10.94
N VAL A 229 16.60 3.02 11.17
CA VAL A 229 16.06 1.67 11.43
C VAL A 229 16.28 0.75 10.24
N LEU A 230 16.04 1.23 9.02
CA LEU A 230 16.23 0.45 7.79
C LEU A 230 17.71 0.13 7.54
N GLU A 231 18.61 1.09 7.75
CA GLU A 231 20.06 0.88 7.65
C GLU A 231 20.55 -0.19 8.64
N GLU A 232 20.09 -0.15 9.89
CA GLU A 232 20.43 -1.17 10.90
C GLU A 232 19.92 -2.57 10.51
N ILE A 233 18.73 -2.65 9.93
CA ILE A 233 18.15 -3.92 9.44
C ILE A 233 19.00 -4.45 8.29
N GLU A 234 19.33 -3.62 7.30
CA GLU A 234 20.18 -4.01 6.17
C GLU A 234 21.57 -4.47 6.62
N GLU A 235 22.17 -3.81 7.61
CA GLU A 235 23.47 -4.22 8.16
C GLU A 235 23.39 -5.55 8.92
N LYS A 236 22.33 -5.77 9.71
CA LYS A 236 22.09 -7.05 10.41
C LYS A 236 21.89 -8.19 9.42
N ILE A 237 21.14 -7.94 8.34
CA ILE A 237 20.94 -8.90 7.26
C ILE A 237 22.28 -9.22 6.60
N ARG A 238 23.04 -8.20 6.18
CA ARG A 238 24.35 -8.36 5.54
C ARG A 238 25.33 -9.12 6.43
N SER A 239 25.41 -8.78 7.71
CA SER A 239 26.31 -9.44 8.66
C SER A 239 25.90 -10.89 8.95
N ALA A 240 24.60 -11.18 9.02
CA ALA A 240 24.11 -12.56 9.14
C ALA A 240 24.48 -13.40 7.91
N PHE A 241 24.32 -12.85 6.70
CA PHE A 241 24.74 -13.52 5.46
C PHE A 241 26.26 -13.69 5.36
N SER A 242 27.05 -12.67 5.67
CA SER A 242 28.53 -12.79 5.67
C SER A 242 29.05 -13.77 6.72
N SER A 243 28.32 -13.96 7.83
CA SER A 243 28.65 -14.96 8.86
C SER A 243 28.31 -16.39 8.42
N MET A 244 27.41 -16.55 7.45
CA MET A 244 27.08 -17.82 6.81
C MET A 244 28.04 -18.15 5.64
N GLU A 245 28.66 -17.13 5.03
CA GLU A 245 29.66 -17.25 3.95
C GLU A 245 31.08 -17.64 4.41
N GLY A 246 31.23 -18.16 5.64
CA GLY A 246 32.49 -18.67 6.19
C GLY A 246 33.09 -19.90 5.49
N GLU A 247 32.46 -20.42 4.43
CA GLU A 247 33.02 -21.45 3.55
C GLU A 247 33.01 -20.99 2.08
N GLY A 248 33.88 -20.03 1.75
CA GLY A 248 34.57 -19.95 0.46
C GLY A 248 33.72 -19.92 -0.82
N VAL A 249 32.82 -18.94 -0.97
CA VAL A 249 32.28 -18.53 -2.27
C VAL A 249 32.44 -17.02 -2.37
N GLU A 250 33.04 -16.53 -3.46
CA GLU A 250 33.18 -15.09 -3.73
C GLU A 250 31.80 -14.43 -3.76
N PRO A 251 31.67 -13.17 -3.29
CA PRO A 251 30.41 -12.44 -3.42
C PRO A 251 30.06 -12.34 -4.91
N PRO A 252 28.79 -12.52 -5.31
CA PRO A 252 28.40 -12.23 -6.68
C PRO A 252 28.73 -10.76 -6.97
N GLU A 253 29.72 -10.53 -7.83
CA GLU A 253 29.82 -9.29 -8.59
C GLU A 253 28.46 -9.06 -9.23
N GLU A 254 27.88 -7.89 -8.96
CA GLU A 254 26.71 -7.32 -9.62
C GLU A 254 25.72 -8.37 -10.16
N LEU A 255 24.67 -8.66 -9.39
CA LEU A 255 23.46 -9.29 -9.94
C LEU A 255 22.92 -8.39 -11.05
N GLY A 256 23.46 -8.58 -12.26
CA GLY A 256 22.97 -7.98 -13.49
C GLY A 256 21.54 -8.43 -13.69
N ASP A 257 20.69 -7.45 -13.99
CA ASP A 257 19.32 -7.54 -14.50
C ASP A 257 18.80 -8.97 -14.61
N VAL A 258 18.27 -9.48 -13.50
CA VAL A 258 17.39 -10.65 -13.53
C VAL A 258 16.01 -10.11 -13.87
N ASP A 259 15.59 -10.37 -15.10
CA ASP A 259 14.24 -10.12 -15.59
C ASP A 259 13.25 -11.03 -14.83
N GLU A 260 12.85 -10.63 -13.62
CA GLU A 260 11.79 -11.26 -12.83
C GLU A 260 10.39 -11.01 -13.43
N GLU A 261 10.29 -10.23 -14.52
CA GLU A 261 9.02 -9.80 -15.11
C GLU A 261 8.28 -10.93 -15.87
N ALA A 262 8.85 -12.15 -15.95
CA ALA A 262 8.27 -13.23 -16.73
C ALA A 262 7.54 -14.34 -15.95
N ALA A 263 7.52 -14.37 -14.61
CA ALA A 263 6.85 -15.46 -13.86
C ALA A 263 5.62 -14.96 -13.06
N PRO A 264 4.38 -15.20 -13.53
CA PRO A 264 3.17 -14.85 -12.79
C PRO A 264 3.17 -15.40 -11.37
N GLN A 265 2.66 -14.66 -10.38
CA GLN A 265 2.60 -15.05 -8.95
C GLN A 265 2.10 -16.50 -8.70
N LYS A 266 1.18 -16.99 -9.54
CA LYS A 266 0.67 -18.37 -9.52
C LYS A 266 1.73 -19.44 -9.82
N VAL A 267 2.76 -19.11 -10.60
CA VAL A 267 3.90 -19.96 -10.93
C VAL A 267 4.80 -20.10 -9.71
N MET A 268 5.07 -19.00 -9.00
CA MET A 268 5.86 -19.01 -7.76
C MET A 268 5.17 -19.86 -6.68
N GLU A 269 3.86 -19.67 -6.47
CA GLU A 269 3.08 -20.52 -5.57
C GLU A 269 3.08 -22.00 -5.97
N LYS A 270 3.07 -22.28 -7.28
CA LYS A 270 3.14 -23.65 -7.82
C LYS A 270 4.51 -24.26 -7.55
N ILE A 271 5.59 -23.52 -7.76
CA ILE A 271 6.98 -23.96 -7.48
C ILE A 271 7.14 -24.27 -5.99
N GLU A 272 6.67 -23.40 -5.10
CA GLU A 272 6.71 -23.63 -3.65
C GLU A 272 5.95 -24.91 -3.24
N ARG A 273 4.76 -25.13 -3.83
CA ARG A 273 3.99 -26.34 -3.58
C ARG A 273 4.71 -27.60 -4.07
N MET A 274 5.41 -27.53 -5.21
CA MET A 274 6.19 -28.65 -5.75
C MET A 274 7.39 -28.97 -4.86
N PHE A 275 8.08 -27.96 -4.30
CA PHE A 275 9.13 -28.17 -3.29
C PHE A 275 8.61 -28.92 -2.05
N LEU A 276 7.46 -28.52 -1.52
CA LEU A 276 6.82 -29.19 -0.38
C LEU A 276 6.42 -30.64 -0.69
N GLN A 277 5.95 -30.91 -1.91
CA GLN A 277 5.58 -32.27 -2.31
C GLN A 277 6.78 -33.20 -2.41
N VAL A 278 7.92 -32.71 -2.92
CA VAL A 278 9.16 -33.51 -2.96
C VAL A 278 9.65 -33.81 -1.54
N SER A 279 9.64 -32.82 -0.64
CA SER A 279 10.14 -33.00 0.73
C SER A 279 9.29 -33.93 1.59
N HIS A 280 7.98 -34.04 1.34
CA HIS A 280 7.07 -34.91 2.10
C HIS A 280 6.90 -36.31 1.49
N SER A 281 7.57 -36.60 0.37
CA SER A 281 7.46 -37.90 -0.30
C SER A 281 8.35 -38.96 0.38
N THR A 282 7.74 -40.09 0.80
CA THR A 282 8.42 -41.17 1.53
C THR A 282 8.95 -42.30 0.64
N SER A 283 8.65 -42.27 -0.66
CA SER A 283 9.10 -43.26 -1.66
C SER A 283 10.16 -42.66 -2.59
N SER A 284 11.36 -43.23 -2.60
CA SER A 284 12.51 -42.74 -3.36
C SER A 284 12.28 -42.68 -4.89
N GLN A 285 11.44 -43.56 -5.43
CA GLN A 285 11.08 -43.55 -6.84
C GLN A 285 10.11 -42.41 -7.19
N GLN A 286 9.25 -42.02 -6.24
CA GLN A 286 8.29 -40.93 -6.39
C GLN A 286 8.96 -39.56 -6.19
N SER A 287 9.87 -39.44 -5.22
CA SER A 287 10.67 -38.21 -5.00
C SER A 287 11.48 -37.82 -6.23
N LYS A 288 12.14 -38.80 -6.88
CA LYS A 288 12.92 -38.56 -8.11
C LYS A 288 12.06 -38.10 -9.28
N ALA A 289 10.87 -38.67 -9.44
CA ALA A 289 9.95 -38.26 -10.51
C ALA A 289 9.40 -36.83 -10.28
N MET A 290 9.08 -36.48 -9.04
CA MET A 290 8.59 -35.14 -8.68
C MET A 290 9.70 -34.08 -8.78
N ALA A 291 10.93 -34.41 -8.38
CA ALA A 291 12.06 -33.50 -8.50
C ALA A 291 12.45 -33.23 -9.97
N ALA A 292 12.31 -34.22 -10.85
CA ALA A 292 12.48 -34.01 -12.29
C ALA A 292 11.43 -33.05 -12.87
N GLN A 293 10.17 -33.14 -12.40
CA GLN A 293 9.11 -32.20 -12.80
C GLN A 293 9.36 -30.79 -12.25
N LEU A 294 9.83 -30.68 -11.00
CA LEU A 294 10.20 -29.40 -10.39
C LEU A 294 11.34 -28.74 -11.18
N LYS A 295 12.38 -29.49 -11.56
CA LYS A 295 13.47 -28.97 -12.38
C LYS A 295 12.98 -28.45 -13.73
N GLN A 296 12.11 -29.19 -14.42
CA GLN A 296 11.54 -28.75 -15.69
C GLN A 296 10.74 -27.45 -15.55
N GLU A 297 9.98 -27.30 -14.47
CA GLU A 297 9.23 -26.08 -14.23
C GLU A 297 10.18 -24.90 -13.92
N LEU A 298 11.23 -25.12 -13.12
CA LEU A 298 12.26 -24.09 -12.86
C LEU A 298 13.00 -23.66 -14.14
N ASP A 299 13.44 -24.61 -14.96
CA ASP A 299 14.12 -24.35 -16.24
C ASP A 299 13.19 -23.58 -17.21
N LYS A 300 11.90 -23.93 -17.24
CA LYS A 300 10.89 -23.30 -18.10
C LYS A 300 10.72 -21.80 -17.83
N TRP A 301 10.87 -21.38 -16.58
CA TRP A 301 10.73 -19.98 -16.16
C TRP A 301 12.08 -19.28 -15.95
N ASN A 302 13.20 -19.93 -16.33
CA ASN A 302 14.55 -19.42 -16.10
C ASN A 302 14.87 -19.13 -14.62
N LEU A 303 14.23 -19.85 -13.70
CA LEU A 303 14.35 -19.67 -12.24
C LEU A 303 15.33 -20.65 -11.61
N TYR A 304 15.95 -21.54 -12.39
CA TYR A 304 16.83 -22.58 -11.83
C TYR A 304 18.00 -21.99 -11.06
N GLY A 305 18.65 -20.93 -11.55
CA GLY A 305 19.78 -20.30 -10.86
C GLY A 305 19.41 -19.71 -9.50
N VAL A 306 18.19 -19.19 -9.35
CA VAL A 306 17.70 -18.63 -8.07
C VAL A 306 17.38 -19.73 -7.06
N TYR A 307 16.93 -20.90 -7.53
CA TYR A 307 16.48 -22.02 -6.70
C TYR A 307 17.48 -23.18 -6.61
N GLU A 308 18.68 -23.03 -7.17
CA GLU A 308 19.65 -24.12 -7.37
C GLU A 308 20.03 -24.78 -6.04
N ASP A 309 20.45 -23.99 -5.05
CA ASP A 309 20.84 -24.50 -3.73
C ASP A 309 19.71 -25.24 -3.04
N ARG A 310 18.49 -24.68 -3.11
CA ARG A 310 17.30 -25.28 -2.51
C ARG A 310 16.91 -26.58 -3.21
N PHE A 311 17.07 -26.64 -4.54
CA PHE A 311 16.83 -27.84 -5.34
C PHE A 311 17.85 -28.94 -5.04
N LEU A 312 19.14 -28.61 -4.94
CA LEU A 312 20.20 -29.57 -4.62
C LEU A 312 20.06 -30.13 -3.19
N ASN A 313 19.62 -29.30 -2.25
CA ASN A 313 19.38 -29.72 -0.87
C ASN A 313 18.26 -30.78 -0.73
N LEU A 314 17.35 -30.94 -1.72
CA LEU A 314 16.34 -32.01 -1.71
C LEU A 314 16.94 -33.42 -1.77
N PHE A 315 18.21 -33.55 -2.15
CA PHE A 315 18.91 -34.83 -2.32
C PHE A 315 20.05 -35.04 -1.33
N ARG A 316 20.30 -34.09 -0.43
CA ARG A 316 21.38 -34.19 0.56
C ARG A 316 21.00 -35.05 1.79
N ASP A 317 19.70 -35.30 2.00
CA ASP A 317 19.17 -36.04 3.17
C ASP A 317 18.41 -37.35 2.81
N GLN A 318 18.66 -37.97 1.65
CA GLN A 318 18.10 -39.31 1.29
C GLN A 318 19.14 -40.42 1.31
#